data_AF-A0A959EGG8-F1
#
_entry.id   AF-A0A959EGG8-F1
#
_cell.length_a   1.000
_cell.length_b   1.000
_cell.length_c   1.000
_cell.angle_alpha   90.00
_cell.angle_beta   90.00
_cell.angle_gamma   90.00
#
_symmetry.space_group_name_H-M   'P 1'
#
loop_
_entity.id
_entity.type
_entity.pdbx_description
1 polymer ?
#
loop_
_entity_poly.entity_id
_entity_poly.type
_entity_poly.pdbx_seq_one_letter_code
_entity_poly.pdbx_strand_id
1 'polypeptide(L)'
;MKFWFFFLLPLLLLPTWGSVNEVPAFQGEEPHFRPGKDFALFFAVEEYENPDWKDLKNPINDAESIAKELREIYSFQTEIHRNPTKGEIESTLRQWREKIFPEGAQLFIFFSGHGDFDDYLNEGFFIPSDGRKEDHNTHLSLIRLGNIITEINCRHILLAIDACYSGTITQEIAFKGDPVMKRPYDTPATERKNLISRQLRNASRLLITSGGKERTLDGVNYSPFAESILNSLKYGYTEGDGLITFSDILSKLERVTPIPHQGQLPKHENGGFVFVAEHYSGISDPQRMAIDSQGNQYPILHLGRKQWLGKNLNFEIQDSYCYGNDPVNCNLFGRLYTWKASKKACQSLGPDWRLPTDLDWQELAIAFGGYNFFAIPEGLDMGNPEKAYTELTKDERPGFSAQLGGIFSPGEKYFNKGKWGVYWSSTVTEHLSDHSWSYLFDNDQGKLIRVQKPISNSVSCRCVRDD
;
A
#
# COMPACT_ATOMS: atom_id res chain seq x y z
N MET A 1 -78.58 56.37 -2.05
CA MET A 1 -78.68 55.11 -1.26
C MET A 1 -78.14 53.97 -2.13
N LYS A 2 -77.36 53.05 -1.53
CA LYS A 2 -76.49 52.00 -2.11
C LYS A 2 -75.01 52.39 -2.31
N PHE A 3 -74.26 52.25 -1.22
CA PHE A 3 -72.82 51.96 -1.19
C PHE A 3 -72.64 50.45 -1.21
N TRP A 4 -71.80 49.90 -2.11
CA TRP A 4 -71.31 48.52 -2.01
C TRP A 4 -69.80 48.49 -2.25
N PHE A 5 -69.12 47.85 -1.30
CA PHE A 5 -67.69 47.58 -1.18
C PHE A 5 -67.16 46.68 -2.30
N PHE A 6 -65.91 46.89 -2.72
CA PHE A 6 -65.06 45.83 -3.27
C PHE A 6 -63.66 45.89 -2.65
N PHE A 7 -63.23 44.74 -2.15
CA PHE A 7 -61.95 44.48 -1.48
C PHE A 7 -60.76 44.59 -2.44
N LEU A 8 -59.69 45.25 -1.98
CA LEU A 8 -58.34 45.16 -2.57
C LEU A 8 -57.64 43.91 -2.02
N LEU A 9 -57.33 42.94 -2.87
CA LEU A 9 -56.34 41.89 -2.60
C LEU A 9 -54.96 42.36 -3.09
N PRO A 10 -53.87 42.21 -2.31
CA PRO A 10 -52.53 42.50 -2.81
C PRO A 10 -52.03 41.34 -3.69
N LEU A 11 -51.59 41.68 -4.90
CA LEU A 11 -50.94 40.78 -5.85
C LEU A 11 -49.52 40.48 -5.34
N LEU A 12 -49.25 39.24 -4.93
CA LEU A 12 -47.91 38.75 -4.61
C LEU A 12 -47.09 38.65 -5.90
N LEU A 13 -46.08 39.50 -6.05
CA LEU A 13 -45.06 39.40 -7.09
C LEU A 13 -44.09 38.26 -6.72
N LEU A 14 -44.11 37.19 -7.52
CA LEU A 14 -43.08 36.15 -7.47
C LEU A 14 -41.76 36.72 -8.04
N PRO A 15 -40.62 36.57 -7.35
CA PRO A 15 -39.34 37.03 -7.87
C PRO A 15 -38.93 36.20 -9.09
N THR A 16 -38.65 36.89 -10.20
CA THR A 16 -38.06 36.33 -11.42
C THR A 16 -36.69 35.74 -11.09
N TRP A 17 -36.51 34.44 -11.31
CA TRP A 17 -35.20 33.80 -11.22
C TRP A 17 -34.30 34.37 -12.33
N GLY A 18 -33.30 35.15 -11.92
CA GLY A 18 -32.22 35.59 -12.79
C GLY A 18 -31.40 34.40 -13.27
N SER A 19 -30.95 34.47 -14.52
CA SER A 19 -30.04 33.51 -15.13
C SER A 19 -28.81 33.31 -14.24
N VAL A 20 -28.58 32.07 -13.81
CA VAL A 20 -27.36 31.67 -13.12
C VAL A 20 -26.21 31.83 -14.12
N ASN A 21 -25.32 32.79 -13.86
CA ASN A 21 -24.05 32.88 -14.56
C ASN A 21 -23.27 31.58 -14.30
N GLU A 22 -22.91 30.87 -15.36
CA GLU A 22 -21.98 29.74 -15.28
C GLU A 22 -20.67 30.23 -14.65
N VAL A 23 -20.32 29.65 -13.51
CA VAL A 23 -19.02 29.84 -12.87
C VAL A 23 -17.98 29.13 -13.75
N PRO A 24 -16.87 29.77 -14.15
CA PRO A 24 -15.86 29.11 -14.96
C PRO A 24 -15.31 27.90 -14.20
N ALA A 25 -15.15 26.78 -14.90
CA ALA A 25 -14.49 25.59 -14.36
C ALA A 25 -13.10 25.98 -13.83
N PHE A 26 -12.89 25.78 -12.53
CA PHE A 26 -11.61 26.00 -11.87
C PHE A 26 -10.61 24.97 -12.41
N GLN A 27 -9.74 25.38 -13.35
CA GLN A 27 -8.52 24.65 -13.67
C GLN A 27 -7.47 25.01 -12.61
N GLY A 28 -7.56 24.36 -11.45
CA GLY A 28 -6.51 24.37 -10.43
C GLY A 28 -5.99 22.95 -10.26
N GLU A 29 -4.67 22.79 -10.23
CA GLU A 29 -4.03 21.54 -9.82
C GLU A 29 -4.62 21.08 -8.47
N GLU A 30 -4.99 19.80 -8.37
CA GLU A 30 -5.48 19.17 -7.14
C GLU A 30 -4.50 19.47 -5.98
N PRO A 31 -5.00 19.86 -4.79
CA PRO A 31 -4.11 20.21 -3.69
C PRO A 31 -3.31 18.98 -3.23
N HIS A 32 -2.00 18.98 -3.49
CA HIS A 32 -1.09 18.02 -2.90
C HIS A 32 -1.27 18.02 -1.37
N PHE A 33 -1.54 16.84 -0.79
CA PHE A 33 -1.74 16.67 0.66
C PHE A 33 -0.62 17.31 1.49
N ARG A 34 0.61 17.32 0.94
CA ARG A 34 1.72 18.15 1.43
C ARG A 34 2.52 18.70 0.23
N PRO A 35 2.99 19.95 0.29
CA PRO A 35 3.76 20.58 -0.80
C PRO A 35 5.26 20.23 -0.79
N GLY A 36 5.73 19.44 0.19
CA GLY A 36 7.16 19.22 0.43
C GLY A 36 7.79 18.18 -0.51
N LYS A 37 8.99 18.46 -1.00
CA LYS A 37 9.85 17.47 -1.67
C LYS A 37 10.54 16.60 -0.62
N ASP A 38 10.37 15.29 -0.72
CA ASP A 38 10.98 14.35 0.21
C ASP A 38 12.28 13.76 -0.32
N PHE A 39 13.10 13.28 0.61
CA PHE A 39 14.42 12.76 0.34
C PHE A 39 14.59 11.40 1.01
N ALA A 40 15.32 10.49 0.35
CA ALA A 40 15.76 9.26 0.97
C ALA A 40 17.26 9.01 0.73
N LEU A 41 17.94 8.58 1.78
CA LEU A 41 19.37 8.29 1.78
C LEU A 41 19.59 6.83 2.21
N PHE A 42 20.26 6.06 1.37
CA PHE A 42 20.49 4.63 1.59
C PHE A 42 21.98 4.34 1.72
N PHE A 43 22.34 3.52 2.70
CA PHE A 43 23.65 2.92 2.85
C PHE A 43 23.49 1.39 2.92
N ALA A 44 24.03 0.69 1.93
CA ALA A 44 23.91 -0.76 1.82
C ALA A 44 25.30 -1.38 1.68
N VAL A 45 25.66 -2.29 2.57
CA VAL A 45 26.95 -2.99 2.57
C VAL A 45 26.74 -4.49 2.38
N GLU A 46 27.07 -4.95 1.18
CA GLU A 46 26.98 -6.35 0.74
C GLU A 46 28.35 -7.01 0.69
N GLU A 47 29.34 -6.31 0.16
CA GLU A 47 30.73 -6.79 0.03
C GLU A 47 31.65 -6.11 1.05
N TYR A 48 32.49 -6.91 1.71
CA TYR A 48 33.40 -6.44 2.75
C TYR A 48 34.86 -6.65 2.34
N GLU A 49 35.71 -5.64 2.57
CA GLU A 49 37.14 -5.72 2.26
C GLU A 49 37.87 -6.75 3.14
N ASN A 50 37.40 -6.91 4.39
CA ASN A 50 37.96 -7.87 5.32
C ASN A 50 37.19 -9.20 5.26
N PRO A 51 37.87 -10.34 4.95
CA PRO A 51 37.23 -11.65 4.82
C PRO A 51 36.64 -12.22 6.12
N ASP A 52 36.95 -11.64 7.29
CA ASP A 52 36.33 -12.01 8.57
C ASP A 52 34.84 -11.66 8.62
N TRP A 53 34.41 -10.70 7.80
CA TRP A 53 33.01 -10.42 7.51
C TRP A 53 32.63 -11.15 6.23
N LYS A 54 31.71 -12.11 6.35
CA LYS A 54 31.18 -12.81 5.18
C LYS A 54 30.28 -11.87 4.39
N ASP A 55 30.48 -11.78 3.08
CA ASP A 55 29.58 -11.05 2.18
C ASP A 55 28.10 -11.50 2.35
N LEU A 56 27.23 -10.52 2.23
CA LEU A 56 25.77 -10.68 2.23
C LEU A 56 25.25 -10.78 0.79
N LYS A 57 23.94 -10.98 0.59
CA LYS A 57 23.36 -11.08 -0.76
C LYS A 57 22.31 -10.03 -1.08
N ASN A 58 21.61 -9.52 -0.08
CA ASN A 58 20.42 -8.69 -0.28
C ASN A 58 20.56 -7.21 0.09
N PRO A 59 21.53 -6.71 0.87
CA PRO A 59 21.54 -5.30 1.28
C PRO A 59 21.40 -4.28 0.15
N ILE A 60 22.09 -4.48 -0.98
CA ILE A 60 21.98 -3.56 -2.13
C ILE A 60 20.61 -3.70 -2.79
N ASN A 61 20.12 -4.93 -2.99
CA ASN A 61 18.80 -5.18 -3.60
C ASN A 61 17.65 -4.62 -2.75
N ASP A 62 17.75 -4.74 -1.41
CA ASP A 62 16.82 -4.16 -0.44
C ASP A 62 16.74 -2.64 -0.59
N ALA A 63 17.90 -1.97 -0.54
CA ALA A 63 18.00 -0.52 -0.67
C ALA A 63 17.49 -0.02 -2.03
N GLU A 64 17.89 -0.68 -3.12
CA GLU A 64 17.47 -0.30 -4.47
C GLU A 64 15.97 -0.48 -4.70
N SER A 65 15.38 -1.55 -4.16
CA SER A 65 13.95 -1.83 -4.32
C SER A 65 13.08 -0.84 -3.55
N ILE A 66 13.48 -0.50 -2.32
CA ILE A 66 12.80 0.54 -1.53
C ILE A 66 12.99 1.92 -2.19
N ALA A 67 14.22 2.26 -2.60
CA ALA A 67 14.51 3.53 -3.28
C ALA A 67 13.71 3.68 -4.58
N LYS A 68 13.57 2.60 -5.35
CA LYS A 68 12.76 2.58 -6.58
C LYS A 68 11.29 2.88 -6.28
N GLU A 69 10.72 2.21 -5.28
CA GLU A 69 9.33 2.45 -4.85
C GLU A 69 9.11 3.90 -4.40
N LEU A 70 9.99 4.42 -3.54
CA LEU A 70 9.91 5.79 -3.05
C LEU A 70 10.03 6.84 -4.17
N ARG A 71 10.88 6.59 -5.16
CA ARG A 71 11.06 7.48 -6.30
C ARG A 71 9.87 7.43 -7.26
N GLU A 72 9.38 6.23 -7.58
CA GLU A 72 8.35 6.05 -8.61
C GLU A 72 6.94 6.37 -8.11
N ILE A 73 6.65 6.11 -6.84
CA ILE A 73 5.28 6.22 -6.29
C ILE A 73 5.14 7.42 -5.36
N TYR A 74 6.18 7.79 -4.63
CA TYR A 74 6.13 8.81 -3.58
C TYR A 74 6.94 10.07 -3.90
N SER A 75 7.58 10.11 -5.08
CA SER A 75 8.43 11.20 -5.58
C SER A 75 9.50 11.69 -4.62
N PHE A 76 10.06 10.75 -3.86
CA PHE A 76 11.27 10.99 -3.09
C PHE A 76 12.46 11.17 -4.04
N GLN A 77 13.32 12.13 -3.73
CA GLN A 77 14.68 12.17 -4.27
C GLN A 77 15.55 11.16 -3.51
N THR A 78 15.99 10.12 -4.19
CA THR A 78 16.76 9.02 -3.58
C THR A 78 18.26 9.11 -3.90
N GLU A 79 19.09 8.80 -2.91
CA GLU A 79 20.55 8.70 -3.00
C GLU A 79 21.00 7.38 -2.38
N ILE A 80 21.79 6.58 -3.10
CA ILE A 80 22.19 5.23 -2.66
C ILE A 80 23.71 5.11 -2.67
N HIS A 81 24.29 4.76 -1.52
CA HIS A 81 25.69 4.43 -1.34
C HIS A 81 25.84 2.92 -1.18
N ARG A 82 26.55 2.28 -2.12
CA ARG A 82 26.78 0.82 -2.17
C ARG A 82 28.18 0.52 -1.67
N ASN A 83 28.29 -0.45 -0.76
CA ASN A 83 29.52 -0.84 -0.06
C ASN A 83 30.34 0.34 0.47
N PRO A 84 29.72 1.36 1.11
CA PRO A 84 30.47 2.52 1.58
C PRO A 84 31.40 2.18 2.74
N THR A 85 32.59 2.77 2.72
CA THR A 85 33.53 2.79 3.84
C THR A 85 32.99 3.67 4.98
N LYS A 86 33.54 3.53 6.19
CA LYS A 86 33.20 4.39 7.32
C LYS A 86 33.36 5.87 6.98
N GLY A 87 34.47 6.21 6.32
CA GLY A 87 34.80 7.59 5.95
C GLY A 87 33.78 8.20 4.98
N GLU A 88 33.30 7.40 4.02
CA GLU A 88 32.27 7.81 3.06
C GLU A 88 30.92 8.03 3.75
N ILE A 89 30.48 7.11 4.62
CA ILE A 89 29.23 7.27 5.40
C ILE A 89 29.28 8.58 6.19
N GLU A 90 30.35 8.79 6.96
CA GLU A 90 30.47 10.00 7.79
C GLU A 90 30.56 11.28 6.95
N SER A 91 31.24 11.23 5.80
CA SER A 91 31.34 12.36 4.88
C SER A 91 29.98 12.74 4.29
N THR A 92 29.23 11.75 3.82
CA THR A 92 27.87 11.92 3.31
C THR A 92 26.96 12.51 4.38
N LEU A 93 26.94 11.95 5.60
CA LEU A 93 26.12 12.49 6.69
C LEU A 93 26.48 13.94 7.04
N ARG A 94 27.77 14.32 6.97
CA ARG A 94 28.19 15.73 7.14
C ARG A 94 27.62 16.63 6.05
N GLN A 95 27.68 16.22 4.80
CA GLN A 95 27.10 16.97 3.67
C GLN A 95 25.58 17.13 3.81
N TRP A 96 24.89 16.05 4.20
CA TRP A 96 23.44 16.06 4.40
C TRP A 96 23.00 16.94 5.57
N ARG A 97 23.82 17.07 6.62
CA ARG A 97 23.58 18.01 7.73
C ARG A 97 23.64 19.47 7.28
N GLU A 98 24.47 19.78 6.29
CA GLU A 98 24.65 21.13 5.73
C GLU A 98 23.60 21.47 4.66
N LYS A 99 22.82 20.47 4.21
CA LYS A 99 21.79 20.64 3.19
C LYS A 99 20.65 21.54 3.69
N ILE A 100 20.22 22.46 2.82
CA ILE A 100 19.01 23.25 3.02
C ILE A 100 17.82 22.45 2.48
N PHE A 101 16.87 22.12 3.35
CA PHE A 101 15.65 21.41 2.99
C PHE A 101 14.51 22.39 2.70
N PRO A 102 13.66 22.11 1.69
CA PRO A 102 12.45 22.89 1.48
C PRO A 102 11.48 22.72 2.65
N GLU A 103 10.57 23.68 2.81
CA GLU A 103 9.54 23.59 3.85
C GLU A 103 8.69 22.33 3.67
N GLY A 104 8.42 21.64 4.78
CA GLY A 104 7.64 20.39 4.78
C GLY A 104 8.38 19.17 4.24
N ALA A 105 9.69 19.27 3.92
CA ALA A 105 10.48 18.12 3.52
C ALA A 105 10.59 17.06 4.64
N GLN A 106 10.61 15.81 4.22
CA GLN A 106 10.92 14.67 5.06
C GLN A 106 12.18 13.95 4.54
N LEU A 107 12.91 13.30 5.45
CA LEU A 107 14.11 12.53 5.16
C LEU A 107 13.97 11.10 5.71
N PHE A 108 13.94 10.13 4.81
CA PHE A 108 14.05 8.72 5.15
C PHE A 108 15.52 8.27 5.03
N ILE A 109 16.08 7.65 6.06
CA ILE A 109 17.45 7.13 6.04
C ILE A 109 17.39 5.62 6.30
N PHE A 110 17.99 4.83 5.42
CA PHE A 110 17.99 3.37 5.51
C PHE A 110 19.41 2.82 5.50
N PHE A 111 19.73 2.00 6.50
CA PHE A 111 20.97 1.24 6.57
C PHE A 111 20.65 -0.25 6.41
N SER A 112 21.41 -0.97 5.58
CA SER A 112 21.37 -2.44 5.51
C SER A 112 22.77 -3.03 5.41
N GLY A 113 23.05 -4.06 6.20
CA GLY A 113 24.37 -4.69 6.27
C GLY A 113 24.60 -5.44 7.58
N HIS A 114 25.85 -5.81 7.86
CA HIS A 114 26.22 -6.42 9.13
C HIS A 114 26.07 -5.44 10.29
N GLY A 115 25.75 -6.00 11.44
CA GLY A 115 25.83 -5.33 12.72
C GLY A 115 26.60 -6.18 13.71
N ASP A 116 27.22 -5.53 14.67
CA ASP A 116 27.96 -6.17 15.75
C ASP A 116 27.58 -5.57 17.10
N PHE A 117 27.91 -6.26 18.17
CA PHE A 117 27.59 -5.85 19.52
C PHE A 117 28.79 -6.00 20.46
N ASP A 118 29.13 -4.91 21.13
CA ASP A 118 30.15 -4.92 22.17
C ASP A 118 29.48 -5.13 23.53
N ASP A 119 29.63 -6.33 24.12
CA ASP A 119 29.05 -6.66 25.43
C ASP A 119 29.63 -5.83 26.59
N TYR A 120 30.86 -5.32 26.46
CA TYR A 120 31.51 -4.53 27.50
C TYR A 120 30.97 -3.10 27.52
N LEU A 121 30.82 -2.49 26.34
CA LEU A 121 30.23 -1.16 26.17
C LEU A 121 28.69 -1.19 26.18
N ASN A 122 28.10 -2.37 26.03
CA ASN A 122 26.67 -2.60 25.79
C ASN A 122 26.14 -1.87 24.54
N GLU A 123 27.00 -1.69 23.54
CA GLU A 123 26.76 -0.83 22.39
C GLU A 123 26.66 -1.63 21.07
N GLY A 124 25.69 -1.28 20.24
CA GLY A 124 25.55 -1.82 18.88
C GLY A 124 26.29 -1.00 17.83
N PHE A 125 26.81 -1.70 16.82
CA PHE A 125 27.57 -1.13 15.71
C PHE A 125 26.99 -1.55 14.36
N PHE A 126 27.02 -0.64 13.40
CA PHE A 126 26.90 -0.96 11.98
C PHE A 126 28.30 -1.17 11.39
N ILE A 127 28.46 -2.16 10.50
CA ILE A 127 29.75 -2.52 9.93
C ILE A 127 29.86 -1.96 8.50
N PRO A 128 30.75 -0.98 8.26
CA PRO A 128 31.04 -0.48 6.91
C PRO A 128 31.86 -1.49 6.09
N SER A 129 32.04 -1.26 4.79
CA SER A 129 32.77 -2.19 3.92
C SER A 129 34.24 -2.38 4.32
N ASP A 130 34.88 -1.36 4.89
CA ASP A 130 36.24 -1.38 5.44
C ASP A 130 36.32 -1.82 6.91
N GLY A 131 35.20 -2.29 7.47
CA GLY A 131 35.09 -2.78 8.85
C GLY A 131 35.99 -3.98 9.13
N ARG A 132 36.66 -3.98 10.27
CA ARG A 132 37.56 -5.06 10.73
C ARG A 132 37.09 -5.57 12.08
N LYS A 133 36.78 -6.86 12.13
CA LYS A 133 36.18 -7.53 13.29
C LYS A 133 36.90 -7.27 14.63
N GLU A 134 38.24 -7.26 14.61
CA GLU A 134 39.07 -7.05 15.81
C GLU A 134 39.35 -5.56 16.12
N ASP A 135 38.94 -4.61 15.26
CA ASP A 135 39.17 -3.17 15.44
C ASP A 135 37.85 -2.40 15.36
N HIS A 136 37.19 -2.27 16.52
CA HIS A 136 35.92 -1.54 16.66
C HIS A 136 36.02 -0.06 16.22
N ASN A 137 37.22 0.53 16.09
CA ASN A 137 37.36 1.89 15.56
C ASN A 137 36.99 1.98 14.08
N THR A 138 36.99 0.87 13.35
CA THR A 138 36.53 0.79 11.96
C THR A 138 35.01 0.62 11.86
N HIS A 139 34.33 0.30 12.97
CA HIS A 139 32.88 0.15 13.01
C HIS A 139 32.19 1.50 13.26
N LEU A 140 30.89 1.59 12.94
CA LEU A 140 30.08 2.77 13.18
C LEU A 140 29.12 2.54 14.35
N SER A 141 29.42 3.18 15.49
CA SER A 141 28.53 3.20 16.65
C SER A 141 27.13 3.66 16.24
N LEU A 142 26.13 2.84 16.53
CA LEU A 142 24.73 3.20 16.27
C LEU A 142 24.32 4.39 17.12
N ILE A 143 24.91 4.54 18.31
CA ILE A 143 24.65 5.67 19.18
C ILE A 143 25.09 6.98 18.54
N ARG A 144 26.33 7.01 18.08
CA ARG A 144 26.92 8.14 17.39
C ARG A 144 26.17 8.45 16.10
N LEU A 145 25.76 7.42 15.36
CA LEU A 145 24.94 7.57 14.16
C LEU A 145 23.62 8.29 14.46
N GLY A 146 22.89 7.85 15.49
CA GLY A 146 21.64 8.49 15.92
C GLY A 146 21.82 9.97 16.30
N ASN A 147 22.90 10.30 17.00
CA ASN A 147 23.24 11.68 17.36
C ASN A 147 23.56 12.54 16.13
N ILE A 148 24.34 12.02 15.17
CA ILE A 148 24.65 12.74 13.92
C ILE A 148 23.38 13.01 13.11
N ILE A 149 22.53 12.00 12.95
CA ILE A 149 21.28 12.09 12.17
C ILE A 149 20.30 13.09 12.81
N THR A 150 20.24 13.11 14.14
CA THR A 150 19.39 14.07 14.88
C THR A 150 19.68 15.52 14.53
N GLU A 151 20.95 15.84 14.24
CA GLU A 151 21.41 17.20 13.92
C GLU A 151 21.15 17.61 12.46
N ILE A 152 20.66 16.72 11.59
CA ILE A 152 20.28 17.09 10.23
C ILE A 152 19.06 18.02 10.29
N ASN A 153 19.14 19.18 9.62
CA ASN A 153 18.11 20.21 9.64
C ASN A 153 16.92 19.91 8.70
N CYS A 154 16.42 18.69 8.76
CA CYS A 154 15.16 18.28 8.14
C CYS A 154 14.09 18.16 9.24
N ARG A 155 12.87 18.65 9.02
CA ARG A 155 11.84 18.67 10.07
C ARG A 155 11.42 17.26 10.46
N HIS A 156 11.28 16.36 9.50
CA HIS A 156 10.84 14.99 9.72
C HIS A 156 11.92 14.01 9.27
N ILE A 157 12.39 13.18 10.19
CA ILE A 157 13.40 12.15 9.90
C ILE A 157 12.87 10.80 10.38
N LEU A 158 12.95 9.81 9.49
CA LEU A 158 12.72 8.41 9.81
C LEU A 158 14.01 7.63 9.51
N LEU A 159 14.60 7.05 10.55
CA LEU A 159 15.77 6.18 10.47
C LEU A 159 15.34 4.72 10.56
N ALA A 160 15.64 3.94 9.53
CA ALA A 160 15.45 2.50 9.50
C ALA A 160 16.82 1.78 9.43
N ILE A 161 17.04 0.84 10.33
CA ILE A 161 18.32 0.10 10.41
C ILE A 161 18.04 -1.39 10.30
N ASP A 162 18.51 -1.96 9.20
CA ASP A 162 18.46 -3.38 8.92
C ASP A 162 19.82 -4.04 9.16
N ALA A 163 20.14 -4.24 10.45
CA ALA A 163 21.37 -4.89 10.87
C ALA A 163 21.14 -5.65 12.17
N CYS A 164 21.91 -6.72 12.40
CA CYS A 164 21.89 -7.44 13.66
C CYS A 164 22.20 -6.48 14.83
N TYR A 165 21.60 -6.73 16.01
CA TYR A 165 21.83 -5.94 17.23
C TYR A 165 21.42 -4.47 17.16
N SER A 166 20.78 -4.05 16.08
CA SER A 166 20.39 -2.67 15.83
C SER A 166 19.41 -2.13 16.87
N GLY A 167 18.58 -2.97 17.50
CA GLY A 167 17.64 -2.56 18.54
C GLY A 167 18.28 -2.07 19.83
N THR A 168 19.59 -2.23 20.03
CA THR A 168 20.31 -1.71 21.20
C THR A 168 20.34 -0.18 21.25
N ILE A 169 20.37 0.49 20.09
CA ILE A 169 20.22 1.95 20.01
C ILE A 169 18.89 2.42 20.62
N THR A 170 17.84 1.60 20.56
CA THR A 170 16.54 1.92 21.17
C THR A 170 16.53 1.83 22.69
N GLN A 171 17.48 1.10 23.28
CA GLN A 171 17.57 0.95 24.73
C GLN A 171 18.37 2.10 25.37
N GLU A 172 19.29 2.71 24.64
CA GLU A 172 20.26 3.68 25.18
C GLU A 172 20.01 5.13 24.76
N ILE A 173 19.53 5.38 23.55
CA ILE A 173 19.26 6.74 23.05
C ILE A 173 17.79 6.98 22.78
N ALA A 174 17.06 5.96 22.34
CA ALA A 174 15.67 6.21 22.07
C ALA A 174 14.95 6.57 23.38
N PHE A 175 14.41 7.77 23.45
CA PHE A 175 13.48 8.09 24.51
C PHE A 175 12.31 7.11 24.36
N LYS A 176 12.00 6.37 25.43
CA LYS A 176 10.71 5.68 25.56
C LYS A 176 9.64 6.76 25.71
N GLY A 177 9.36 7.45 24.61
CA GLY A 177 8.22 8.33 24.48
C GLY A 177 6.93 7.53 24.61
N ASP A 178 5.83 8.23 24.88
CA ASP A 178 4.50 7.62 24.93
C ASP A 178 4.30 6.69 23.72
N PRO A 179 3.64 5.53 23.89
CA PRO A 179 3.40 4.59 22.81
C PRO A 179 2.87 5.36 21.61
N VAL A 180 3.52 5.17 20.45
CA VAL A 180 3.04 5.70 19.17
C VAL A 180 1.55 5.47 19.13
N MET A 181 0.80 6.57 19.06
CA MET A 181 -0.64 6.60 19.32
C MET A 181 -1.28 5.44 18.54
N LYS A 182 -1.77 4.42 19.27
CA LYS A 182 -2.41 3.27 18.63
C LYS A 182 -3.53 3.81 17.74
N ARG A 183 -3.56 3.30 16.51
CA ARG A 183 -4.57 3.63 15.51
C ARG A 183 -5.95 3.65 16.19
N PRO A 184 -6.71 4.76 16.14
CA PRO A 184 -8.12 4.68 16.42
C PRO A 184 -8.70 3.79 15.33
N TYR A 185 -9.08 2.56 15.69
CA TYR A 185 -9.92 1.75 14.83
C TYR A 185 -11.18 2.58 14.51
N ASP A 186 -11.58 2.61 13.24
CA ASP A 186 -12.80 3.28 12.74
C ASP A 186 -12.82 4.82 12.81
N THR A 187 -11.74 5.51 12.46
CA THR A 187 -11.80 6.97 12.22
C THR A 187 -12.09 7.27 10.74
N PRO A 188 -13.09 8.11 10.41
CA PRO A 188 -13.32 8.54 9.03
C PRO A 188 -12.06 9.14 8.39
N ALA A 189 -11.87 8.94 7.07
CA ALA A 189 -10.69 9.42 6.34
C ALA A 189 -10.38 10.92 6.56
N THR A 190 -11.40 11.75 6.78
CA THR A 190 -11.29 13.18 7.11
C THR A 190 -10.60 13.41 8.47
N GLU A 191 -10.87 12.56 9.46
CA GLU A 191 -10.24 12.65 10.78
C GLU A 191 -8.79 12.15 10.76
N ARG A 192 -8.51 11.11 9.95
CA ARG A 192 -7.14 10.62 9.70
C ARG A 192 -6.26 11.69 9.06
N LYS A 193 -6.74 12.38 8.01
CA LYS A 193 -6.02 13.52 7.38
C LYS A 193 -5.77 14.67 8.36
N ASN A 194 -6.75 14.98 9.21
CA ASN A 194 -6.58 15.99 10.26
C ASN A 194 -5.54 15.57 11.31
N LEU A 195 -5.52 14.30 11.73
CA LEU A 195 -4.53 13.77 12.65
C LEU A 195 -3.12 13.85 12.07
N ILE A 196 -2.93 13.42 10.83
CA ILE A 196 -1.66 13.52 10.11
C ILE A 196 -1.23 14.99 10.00
N SER A 197 -2.13 15.88 9.59
CA SER A 197 -1.84 17.32 9.49
C SER A 197 -1.40 17.93 10.83
N ARG A 198 -1.93 17.45 11.96
CA ARG A 198 -1.50 17.87 13.30
C ARG A 198 -0.10 17.35 13.63
N GLN A 199 0.19 16.08 13.31
CA GLN A 199 1.49 15.46 13.52
C GLN A 199 2.58 16.10 12.65
N LEU A 200 2.27 16.55 11.44
CA LEU A 200 3.24 17.22 10.56
C LEU A 200 3.63 18.64 11.00
N ARG A 201 2.95 19.22 11.99
CA ARG A 201 3.31 20.54 12.53
C ARG A 201 4.56 20.51 13.40
N ASN A 202 4.81 19.39 14.08
CA ASN A 202 5.92 19.25 15.01
C ASN A 202 7.06 18.46 14.37
N ALA A 203 8.30 18.67 14.84
CA ALA A 203 9.44 17.90 14.36
C ALA A 203 9.32 16.40 14.70
N SER A 204 9.78 15.54 13.78
CA SER A 204 9.83 14.09 14.00
C SER A 204 11.24 13.56 13.81
N ARG A 205 11.62 12.66 14.72
CA ARG A 205 12.89 11.93 14.76
C ARG A 205 12.59 10.48 15.14
N LEU A 206 12.09 9.71 14.18
CA LEU A 206 11.59 8.37 14.38
C LEU A 206 12.67 7.35 14.02
N LEU A 207 12.70 6.24 14.75
CA LEU A 207 13.65 5.15 14.58
C LEU A 207 12.91 3.81 14.57
N ILE A 208 13.36 2.93 13.69
CA ILE A 208 12.86 1.57 13.52
C ILE A 208 14.06 0.67 13.19
N THR A 209 14.14 -0.53 13.78
CA THR A 209 15.26 -1.46 13.58
C THR A 209 14.78 -2.88 13.35
N SER A 210 15.51 -3.68 12.56
CA SER A 210 15.07 -5.01 12.12
C SER A 210 15.04 -6.09 13.21
N GLY A 211 15.65 -5.85 14.37
CA GLY A 211 15.56 -6.72 15.54
C GLY A 211 16.22 -6.12 16.78
N GLY A 212 16.08 -6.80 17.92
CA GLY A 212 16.66 -6.44 19.22
C GLY A 212 18.15 -6.78 19.32
N LYS A 213 18.48 -7.78 20.16
CA LYS A 213 19.82 -8.42 20.23
C LYS A 213 19.90 -9.70 19.38
N GLU A 214 18.95 -9.92 18.49
CA GLU A 214 18.81 -11.17 17.74
C GLU A 214 19.44 -11.04 16.35
N ARG A 215 19.96 -12.17 15.85
CA ARG A 215 20.53 -12.25 14.50
C ARG A 215 19.41 -12.20 13.47
N THR A 216 19.50 -11.29 12.51
CA THR A 216 18.56 -11.19 11.40
C THR A 216 18.95 -12.13 10.27
N LEU A 217 17.95 -12.65 9.54
CA LEU A 217 18.17 -13.48 8.37
C LEU A 217 18.30 -12.59 7.13
N ASP A 218 19.27 -12.89 6.27
CA ASP A 218 19.47 -12.21 4.97
C ASP A 218 18.26 -12.43 4.05
N GLY A 219 17.54 -13.55 4.18
CA GLY A 219 16.37 -13.89 3.36
C GLY A 219 16.71 -14.46 1.97
N VAL A 220 15.70 -14.73 1.14
CA VAL A 220 15.89 -15.33 -0.20
C VAL A 220 16.07 -14.27 -1.28
N ASN A 221 15.17 -13.29 -1.33
CA ASN A 221 15.21 -12.17 -2.28
C ASN A 221 15.40 -10.81 -1.60
N TYR A 222 14.99 -10.71 -0.34
CA TYR A 222 15.04 -9.53 0.49
C TYR A 222 15.22 -9.98 1.94
N SER A 223 15.74 -9.10 2.80
CA SER A 223 15.62 -9.34 4.24
C SER A 223 14.14 -9.28 4.67
N PRO A 224 13.71 -10.01 5.73
CA PRO A 224 12.32 -9.95 6.21
C PRO A 224 11.87 -8.54 6.60
N PHE A 225 12.80 -7.71 7.07
CA PHE A 225 12.52 -6.33 7.47
C PHE A 225 12.37 -5.41 6.26
N ALA A 226 13.31 -5.47 5.31
CA ALA A 226 13.23 -4.71 4.07
C ALA A 226 12.00 -5.11 3.24
N GLU A 227 11.69 -6.41 3.17
CA GLU A 227 10.48 -6.92 2.53
C GLU A 227 9.21 -6.36 3.17
N SER A 228 9.14 -6.32 4.50
CA SER A 228 7.99 -5.78 5.21
C SER A 228 7.84 -4.26 5.00
N ILE A 229 8.92 -3.49 4.98
CA ILE A 229 8.89 -2.07 4.61
C ILE A 229 8.40 -1.92 3.16
N LEU A 230 8.96 -2.67 2.22
CA LEU A 230 8.60 -2.61 0.80
C LEU A 230 7.13 -2.98 0.58
N ASN A 231 6.65 -4.04 1.23
CA ASN A 231 5.24 -4.46 1.18
C ASN A 231 4.32 -3.46 1.90
N SER A 232 4.83 -2.75 2.92
CA SER A 232 4.12 -1.63 3.51
C SER A 232 3.97 -0.52 2.48
N LEU A 233 5.03 -0.11 1.79
CA LEU A 233 4.97 0.93 0.77
C LEU A 233 4.11 0.54 -0.44
N LYS A 234 4.15 -0.73 -0.88
CA LYS A 234 3.37 -1.18 -2.04
C LYS A 234 1.90 -1.41 -1.73
N TYR A 235 1.59 -1.89 -0.53
CA TYR A 235 0.28 -2.47 -0.19
C TYR A 235 -0.29 -1.96 1.14
N GLY A 236 0.27 -0.90 1.73
CA GLY A 236 -0.08 -0.38 3.06
C GLY A 236 -1.15 0.69 3.07
N TYR A 237 -1.78 0.94 1.94
CA TYR A 237 -2.91 1.85 1.83
C TYR A 237 -4.11 1.26 2.56
N THR A 238 -4.35 1.69 3.79
CA THR A 238 -5.36 1.06 4.63
C THR A 238 -6.78 1.45 4.28
N GLU A 239 -6.97 2.55 3.54
CA GLU A 239 -8.26 3.16 3.22
C GLU A 239 -8.30 3.70 1.77
N GLY A 240 -7.34 3.31 0.93
CA GLY A 240 -7.23 3.80 -0.44
C GLY A 240 -6.92 5.31 -0.55
N ASP A 241 -6.48 5.94 0.54
CA ASP A 241 -6.24 7.39 0.65
C ASP A 241 -4.87 7.83 0.11
N GLY A 242 -4.02 6.89 -0.28
CA GLY A 242 -2.66 7.18 -0.74
C GLY A 242 -1.67 7.54 0.35
N LEU A 243 -2.05 7.39 1.62
CA LEU A 243 -1.26 7.82 2.76
C LEU A 243 -0.80 6.62 3.59
N ILE A 244 0.51 6.52 3.78
CA ILE A 244 1.12 5.52 4.65
C ILE A 244 1.88 6.24 5.76
N THR A 245 1.42 6.08 6.99
CA THR A 245 2.06 6.67 8.17
C THR A 245 3.10 5.72 8.76
N PHE A 246 3.98 6.25 9.60
CA PHE A 246 4.88 5.42 10.42
C PHE A 246 4.12 4.33 11.21
N SER A 247 2.96 4.65 11.79
CA SER A 247 2.14 3.68 12.51
C SER A 247 1.61 2.55 11.62
N ASP A 248 1.31 2.83 10.35
CA ASP A 248 0.87 1.79 9.41
C ASP A 248 2.01 0.80 9.12
N ILE A 249 3.23 1.32 8.92
CA ILE A 249 4.44 0.50 8.75
C ILE A 249 4.68 -0.37 9.99
N LEU A 250 4.64 0.21 11.19
CA LEU A 250 4.82 -0.52 12.44
C LEU A 250 3.81 -1.66 12.62
N SER A 251 2.54 -1.41 12.32
CA SER A 251 1.49 -2.43 12.46
C SER A 251 1.71 -3.67 11.57
N LYS A 252 2.39 -3.50 10.43
CA LYS A 252 2.79 -4.60 9.55
C LYS A 252 4.05 -5.31 10.05
N LEU A 253 4.98 -4.55 10.63
CA LEU A 253 6.23 -5.07 11.17
C LEU A 253 6.07 -5.89 12.45
N GLU A 254 5.04 -5.65 13.26
CA GLU A 254 4.73 -6.45 14.46
C GLU A 254 4.53 -7.96 14.19
N ARG A 255 4.39 -8.34 12.91
CA ARG A 255 4.20 -9.73 12.46
C ARG A 255 5.47 -10.37 11.91
N VAL A 256 6.57 -9.62 11.83
CA VAL A 256 7.87 -10.09 11.34
C VAL A 256 8.67 -10.69 12.49
N THR A 257 9.46 -11.73 12.19
CA THR A 257 10.38 -12.35 13.14
C THR A 257 11.81 -12.18 12.63
N PRO A 258 12.75 -11.63 13.43
CA PRO A 258 12.54 -11.11 14.79
C PRO A 258 11.66 -9.86 14.81
N ILE A 259 11.01 -9.58 15.94
CA ILE A 259 10.10 -8.43 16.07
C ILE A 259 10.93 -7.14 15.98
N PRO A 260 10.66 -6.25 15.01
CA PRO A 260 11.34 -4.98 14.88
C PRO A 260 11.16 -4.09 16.11
N HIS A 261 12.20 -3.35 16.50
CA HIS A 261 12.13 -2.38 17.58
C HIS A 261 11.87 -0.98 17.03
N GLN A 262 11.20 -0.15 17.83
CA GLN A 262 10.93 1.26 17.50
C GLN A 262 11.46 2.18 18.58
N GLY A 263 11.75 3.42 18.22
CA GLY A 263 12.24 4.44 19.13
C GLY A 263 12.12 5.86 18.58
N GLN A 264 12.55 6.83 19.38
CA GLN A 264 12.60 8.25 19.02
C GLN A 264 14.00 8.80 19.31
N LEU A 265 14.67 9.38 18.31
CA LEU A 265 15.95 10.04 18.54
C LEU A 265 15.73 11.41 19.25
N PRO A 266 16.78 12.03 19.82
CA PRO A 266 16.65 13.34 20.45
C PRO A 266 16.05 14.39 19.49
N LYS A 267 15.49 15.49 20.02
CA LYS A 267 14.73 16.52 19.25
C LYS A 267 13.44 16.04 18.57
N HIS A 268 12.91 14.88 18.96
CA HIS A 268 11.55 14.49 18.61
C HIS A 268 10.52 15.38 19.34
N GLU A 269 9.51 15.91 18.63
CA GLU A 269 8.47 16.80 19.19
C GLU A 269 7.05 16.23 18.98
N ASN A 270 6.88 14.91 19.03
CA ASN A 270 5.63 14.20 18.73
C ASN A 270 5.14 14.39 17.28
N GLY A 271 6.07 14.69 16.37
CA GLY A 271 5.79 14.79 14.95
C GLY A 271 5.61 13.42 14.28
N GLY A 272 4.97 13.41 13.11
CA GLY A 272 4.76 12.21 12.30
C GLY A 272 5.75 12.07 11.13
N PHE A 273 5.64 10.95 10.42
CA PHE A 273 6.24 10.73 9.09
C PHE A 273 5.18 10.07 8.21
N VAL A 274 4.98 10.57 7.00
CA VAL A 274 3.96 10.07 6.08
C VAL A 274 4.49 9.94 4.66
N PHE A 275 4.31 8.78 4.05
CA PHE A 275 4.51 8.58 2.63
C PHE A 275 3.20 8.92 1.90
N VAL A 276 3.30 9.83 0.93
CA VAL A 276 2.17 10.32 0.14
C VAL A 276 2.40 9.91 -1.31
N ALA A 277 1.59 8.99 -1.81
CA ALA A 277 1.74 8.49 -3.16
C ALA A 277 1.17 9.51 -4.19
N GLU A 278 1.95 9.86 -5.23
CA GLU A 278 1.58 10.88 -6.22
C GLU A 278 0.42 10.46 -7.14
N HIS A 279 0.23 9.16 -7.35
CA HIS A 279 -0.82 8.64 -8.24
C HIS A 279 -1.93 7.92 -7.49
N TYR A 280 -1.89 7.97 -6.17
CA TYR A 280 -2.95 7.48 -5.32
C TYR A 280 -3.92 8.64 -5.04
N SER A 281 -4.42 9.23 -6.13
CA SER A 281 -5.70 9.91 -6.05
C SER A 281 -6.74 8.84 -5.77
N GLY A 282 -6.99 8.57 -4.48
CA GLY A 282 -8.22 7.94 -3.99
C GLY A 282 -9.49 8.75 -4.32
N ILE A 283 -9.37 9.76 -5.18
CA ILE A 283 -10.45 10.30 -5.98
C ILE A 283 -10.42 9.47 -7.26
N SER A 284 -11.34 8.50 -7.38
CA SER A 284 -11.82 8.17 -8.72
C SER A 284 -12.12 9.51 -9.37
N ASP A 285 -11.40 9.92 -10.41
CA ASP A 285 -11.95 10.94 -11.28
C ASP A 285 -13.26 10.32 -11.79
N PRO A 286 -14.45 10.81 -11.36
CA PRO A 286 -15.71 10.21 -11.76
C PRO A 286 -15.90 10.30 -13.29
N GLN A 287 -15.03 11.05 -13.99
CA GLN A 287 -14.96 11.16 -15.43
C GLN A 287 -14.05 10.12 -16.10
N ARG A 288 -13.17 9.41 -15.38
CA ARG A 288 -12.34 8.33 -15.94
C ARG A 288 -13.05 6.98 -15.87
N MET A 289 -13.78 6.71 -16.95
CA MET A 289 -14.42 5.42 -17.20
C MET A 289 -13.62 4.59 -18.20
N ALA A 290 -13.47 3.30 -17.94
CA ALA A 290 -13.17 2.35 -19.00
C ALA A 290 -14.46 2.10 -19.79
N ILE A 291 -14.37 2.12 -21.12
CA ILE A 291 -15.53 1.91 -22.00
C ILE A 291 -15.21 0.71 -22.88
N ASP A 292 -16.06 -0.31 -22.84
CA ASP A 292 -15.90 -1.46 -23.74
C ASP A 292 -16.44 -1.16 -25.15
N SER A 293 -16.15 -2.05 -26.10
CA SER A 293 -16.59 -1.89 -27.49
C SER A 293 -18.11 -1.97 -27.70
N GLN A 294 -18.90 -2.27 -26.66
CA GLN A 294 -20.37 -2.19 -26.66
C GLN A 294 -20.89 -0.89 -25.99
N GLY A 295 -20.00 -0.02 -25.52
CA GLY A 295 -20.34 1.24 -24.88
C GLY A 295 -20.69 1.10 -23.39
N ASN A 296 -20.50 -0.07 -22.78
CA ASN A 296 -20.67 -0.16 -21.32
C ASN A 296 -19.51 0.56 -20.63
N GLN A 297 -19.84 1.35 -19.61
CA GLN A 297 -18.87 2.18 -18.88
C GLN A 297 -18.61 1.61 -17.50
N TYR A 298 -17.35 1.60 -17.08
CA TYR A 298 -16.89 1.04 -15.81
C TYR A 298 -15.99 2.04 -15.09
N PRO A 299 -16.23 2.35 -13.80
CA PRO A 299 -15.30 3.15 -13.02
C PRO A 299 -13.92 2.50 -12.99
N ILE A 300 -12.86 3.30 -13.06
CA ILE A 300 -11.49 2.83 -12.88
C ILE A 300 -11.06 3.09 -11.43
N LEU A 301 -10.55 2.06 -10.77
CA LEU A 301 -9.96 2.14 -9.44
C LEU A 301 -8.45 2.00 -9.53
N HIS A 302 -7.71 2.90 -8.91
CA HIS A 302 -6.25 2.77 -8.78
C HIS A 302 -5.95 2.04 -7.47
N LEU A 303 -5.45 0.81 -7.56
CA LEU A 303 -5.11 -0.04 -6.42
C LEU A 303 -3.65 -0.49 -6.56
N GLY A 304 -2.75 0.25 -5.90
CA GLY A 304 -1.31 0.08 -6.07
C GLY A 304 -0.86 0.56 -7.47
N ARG A 305 0.01 -0.19 -8.14
CA ARG A 305 0.50 0.09 -9.51
C ARG A 305 -0.46 -0.41 -10.61
N LYS A 306 -1.73 -0.60 -10.28
CA LYS A 306 -2.71 -1.26 -11.15
C LYS A 306 -4.01 -0.51 -11.15
N GLN A 307 -4.63 -0.49 -12.32
CA GLN A 307 -5.97 0.02 -12.51
C GLN A 307 -6.94 -1.14 -12.65
N TRP A 308 -7.95 -1.18 -11.79
CA TRP A 308 -8.98 -2.21 -11.73
C TRP A 308 -10.35 -1.66 -12.14
N LEU A 309 -11.22 -2.50 -12.69
CA LEU A 309 -12.62 -2.13 -12.83
C LEU A 309 -13.31 -2.05 -11.46
N GLY A 310 -14.03 -0.96 -11.21
CA GLY A 310 -14.85 -0.74 -10.02
C GLY A 310 -16.20 -1.48 -10.02
N LYS A 311 -16.55 -2.14 -11.12
CA LYS A 311 -17.69 -3.07 -11.17
C LYS A 311 -17.39 -4.24 -12.09
N ASN A 312 -18.14 -5.33 -11.95
CA ASN A 312 -18.01 -6.49 -12.83
C ASN A 312 -18.26 -6.13 -14.29
N LEU A 313 -17.50 -6.76 -15.18
CA LEU A 313 -17.67 -6.64 -16.62
C LEU A 313 -19.07 -7.12 -17.04
N ASN A 314 -19.71 -6.38 -17.94
CA ASN A 314 -21.04 -6.70 -18.49
C ASN A 314 -21.04 -6.76 -20.03
N PHE A 315 -19.86 -6.95 -20.63
CA PHE A 315 -19.66 -7.12 -22.06
C PHE A 315 -20.30 -8.42 -22.57
N GLU A 316 -21.23 -8.34 -23.51
CA GLU A 316 -21.88 -9.52 -24.07
C GLU A 316 -21.00 -10.22 -25.11
N ILE A 317 -20.66 -11.48 -24.85
CA ILE A 317 -19.93 -12.34 -25.79
C ILE A 317 -20.47 -13.77 -25.71
N GLN A 318 -20.17 -14.58 -26.73
CA GLN A 318 -20.39 -16.03 -26.66
C GLN A 318 -19.75 -16.60 -25.37
N ASP A 319 -20.46 -17.54 -24.73
CA ASP A 319 -20.08 -18.17 -23.46
C ASP A 319 -20.01 -17.18 -22.27
N SER A 320 -20.91 -16.19 -22.29
CA SER A 320 -21.20 -15.30 -21.16
C SER A 320 -22.69 -15.26 -20.86
N TYR A 321 -23.05 -15.23 -19.57
CA TYR A 321 -24.40 -15.46 -19.10
C TYR A 321 -24.80 -14.46 -18.02
N CYS A 322 -26.05 -13.99 -18.05
CA CYS A 322 -26.68 -13.38 -16.89
C CYS A 322 -27.09 -14.48 -15.92
N TYR A 323 -26.90 -14.27 -14.61
CA TYR A 323 -27.38 -15.24 -13.63
C TYR A 323 -28.88 -15.52 -13.84
N GLY A 324 -29.25 -16.81 -13.97
CA GLY A 324 -30.63 -17.22 -14.22
C GLY A 324 -31.18 -16.87 -15.61
N ASN A 325 -30.32 -16.48 -16.55
CA ASN A 325 -30.71 -15.91 -17.87
C ASN A 325 -31.57 -14.64 -17.76
N ASP A 326 -31.45 -13.90 -16.67
CA ASP A 326 -32.24 -12.69 -16.42
C ASP A 326 -31.36 -11.43 -16.59
N PRO A 327 -31.66 -10.56 -17.57
CA PRO A 327 -30.91 -9.32 -17.82
C PRO A 327 -30.79 -8.40 -16.61
N VAL A 328 -31.74 -8.44 -15.66
CA VAL A 328 -31.66 -7.64 -14.42
C VAL A 328 -30.43 -8.05 -13.60
N ASN A 329 -30.12 -9.35 -13.55
CA ASN A 329 -28.95 -9.83 -12.82
C ASN A 329 -27.63 -9.42 -13.49
N CYS A 330 -27.60 -9.25 -14.81
CA CYS A 330 -26.45 -8.69 -15.51
C CYS A 330 -26.16 -7.25 -15.09
N ASN A 331 -27.20 -6.44 -14.92
CA ASN A 331 -27.04 -5.05 -14.48
C ASN A 331 -26.59 -4.94 -13.01
N LEU A 332 -27.02 -5.87 -12.16
CA LEU A 332 -26.69 -5.89 -10.73
C LEU A 332 -25.31 -6.48 -10.45
N PHE A 333 -24.96 -7.58 -11.12
CA PHE A 333 -23.79 -8.40 -10.77
C PHE A 333 -22.75 -8.49 -11.90
N GLY A 334 -23.01 -7.93 -13.08
CA GLY A 334 -22.26 -8.22 -14.29
C GLY A 334 -22.60 -9.59 -14.87
N ARG A 335 -21.88 -9.97 -15.93
CA ARG A 335 -22.01 -11.29 -16.57
C ARG A 335 -21.08 -12.31 -15.92
N LEU A 336 -21.49 -13.57 -16.00
CA LEU A 336 -20.67 -14.73 -15.69
C LEU A 336 -20.03 -15.21 -16.99
N TYR A 337 -18.71 -15.38 -17.01
CA TYR A 337 -17.95 -15.75 -18.21
C TYR A 337 -17.22 -17.06 -18.00
N THR A 338 -17.16 -17.90 -19.02
CA THR A 338 -16.14 -18.95 -19.06
C THR A 338 -14.74 -18.34 -19.03
N TRP A 339 -13.74 -19.10 -18.61
CA TRP A 339 -12.37 -18.58 -18.51
C TRP A 339 -11.81 -18.08 -19.86
N LYS A 340 -12.18 -18.74 -20.97
CA LYS A 340 -11.78 -18.30 -22.31
C LYS A 340 -12.51 -17.02 -22.73
N ALA A 341 -13.80 -16.91 -22.40
CA ALA A 341 -14.59 -15.73 -22.69
C ALA A 341 -14.12 -14.51 -21.86
N SER A 342 -13.76 -14.71 -20.58
CA SER A 342 -13.34 -13.62 -19.69
C SER A 342 -12.06 -12.92 -20.17
N LYS A 343 -11.06 -13.66 -20.67
CA LYS A 343 -9.85 -13.06 -21.26
C LYS A 343 -10.18 -12.16 -22.45
N LYS A 344 -11.00 -12.65 -23.37
CA LYS A 344 -11.43 -11.89 -24.55
C LYS A 344 -12.29 -10.69 -24.18
N ALA A 345 -13.16 -10.86 -23.18
CA ALA A 345 -14.03 -9.82 -22.70
C ALA A 345 -13.22 -8.67 -22.09
N CYS A 346 -12.15 -8.93 -21.34
CA CYS A 346 -11.28 -7.84 -20.85
C CYS A 346 -10.60 -7.04 -21.97
N GLN A 347 -10.20 -7.70 -23.05
CA GLN A 347 -9.59 -7.03 -24.21
C GLN A 347 -10.57 -6.10 -24.95
N SER A 348 -11.88 -6.21 -24.71
CA SER A 348 -12.88 -5.28 -25.26
C SER A 348 -12.75 -3.85 -24.75
N LEU A 349 -12.03 -3.65 -23.63
CA LEU A 349 -11.75 -2.34 -23.01
C LEU A 349 -10.49 -1.66 -23.58
N GLY A 350 -9.71 -2.38 -24.39
CA GLY A 350 -8.43 -1.91 -24.95
C GLY A 350 -7.31 -2.95 -24.82
N PRO A 351 -6.17 -2.73 -25.51
CA PRO A 351 -5.08 -3.70 -25.57
C PRO A 351 -4.38 -3.94 -24.22
N ASP A 352 -4.39 -2.93 -23.34
CA ASP A 352 -3.71 -3.00 -22.04
C ASP A 352 -4.57 -3.68 -20.96
N TRP A 353 -5.87 -3.83 -21.21
CA TRP A 353 -6.80 -4.47 -20.28
C TRP A 353 -6.75 -5.98 -20.41
N ARG A 354 -6.53 -6.64 -19.27
CA ARG A 354 -6.41 -8.10 -19.18
C ARG A 354 -7.20 -8.65 -18.00
N LEU A 355 -7.41 -9.96 -18.05
CA LEU A 355 -7.86 -10.69 -16.87
C LEU A 355 -6.72 -10.72 -15.83
N PRO A 356 -6.98 -10.45 -14.54
CA PRO A 356 -5.94 -10.46 -13.51
C PRO A 356 -5.27 -11.82 -13.43
N THR A 357 -3.96 -11.84 -13.24
CA THR A 357 -3.19 -13.03 -12.88
C THR A 357 -3.46 -13.39 -11.42
N ASP A 358 -3.01 -14.56 -11.01
CA ASP A 358 -3.10 -14.95 -9.62
C ASP A 358 -2.25 -14.06 -8.71
N LEU A 359 -1.10 -13.57 -9.20
CA LEU A 359 -0.30 -12.60 -8.47
C LEU A 359 -1.04 -11.27 -8.24
N ASP A 360 -1.72 -10.73 -9.27
CA ASP A 360 -2.49 -9.48 -9.11
C ASP A 360 -3.56 -9.61 -8.00
N TRP A 361 -4.22 -10.78 -7.92
CA TRP A 361 -5.20 -11.06 -6.87
C TRP A 361 -4.57 -11.27 -5.50
N GLN A 362 -3.41 -11.95 -5.40
CA GLN A 362 -2.69 -12.10 -4.13
C GLN A 362 -2.27 -10.74 -3.59
N GLU A 363 -1.69 -9.88 -4.45
CA GLU A 363 -1.30 -8.52 -4.09
C GLU A 363 -2.49 -7.70 -3.60
N LEU A 364 -3.62 -7.75 -4.32
CA LEU A 364 -4.86 -7.10 -3.90
C LEU A 364 -5.36 -7.64 -2.56
N ALA A 365 -5.47 -8.97 -2.41
CA ALA A 365 -5.98 -9.58 -1.19
C ALA A 365 -5.12 -9.23 0.03
N ILE A 366 -3.79 -9.33 -0.09
CA ILE A 366 -2.83 -8.98 0.95
C ILE A 366 -2.93 -7.51 1.34
N ALA A 367 -3.11 -6.60 0.37
CA ALA A 367 -3.30 -5.17 0.64
C ALA A 367 -4.52 -4.89 1.54
N PHE A 368 -5.60 -5.67 1.38
CA PHE A 368 -6.85 -5.48 2.11
C PHE A 368 -7.03 -6.39 3.33
N GLY A 369 -6.10 -7.29 3.59
CA GLY A 369 -6.09 -8.06 4.82
C GLY A 369 -5.41 -9.42 4.69
N GLY A 370 -5.57 -10.09 3.55
CA GLY A 370 -5.09 -11.45 3.31
C GLY A 370 -6.12 -12.32 2.58
N TYR A 371 -5.81 -13.61 2.46
CA TYR A 371 -6.73 -14.61 1.93
C TYR A 371 -6.50 -15.96 2.59
N ASN A 372 -7.52 -16.82 2.57
CA ASN A 372 -7.39 -18.20 2.99
C ASN A 372 -7.00 -19.09 1.79
N PHE A 373 -6.10 -20.05 2.02
CA PHE A 373 -5.59 -20.97 1.01
C PHE A 373 -5.85 -22.44 1.36
N PHE A 374 -6.67 -23.12 0.55
CA PHE A 374 -7.00 -24.53 0.69
C PHE A 374 -6.16 -25.45 -0.22
N ALA A 375 -4.83 -25.45 -0.09
CA ALA A 375 -4.00 -26.53 -0.66
C ALA A 375 -3.32 -27.39 0.40
N ILE A 376 -3.60 -27.16 1.69
CA ILE A 376 -3.21 -28.03 2.79
C ILE A 376 -4.43 -28.37 3.66
N PRO A 377 -4.50 -29.59 4.25
CA PRO A 377 -5.69 -30.08 4.97
C PRO A 377 -6.17 -29.20 6.13
N GLU A 378 -5.27 -28.41 6.76
CA GLU A 378 -5.65 -27.48 7.82
C GLU A 378 -6.11 -26.09 7.32
N GLY A 379 -5.90 -25.75 6.03
CA GLY A 379 -6.09 -24.40 5.49
C GLY A 379 -5.06 -23.41 6.05
N LEU A 380 -4.37 -22.68 5.16
CA LEU A 380 -3.41 -21.65 5.60
C LEU A 380 -4.02 -20.26 5.38
N ASP A 381 -4.16 -19.49 6.45
CA ASP A 381 -4.49 -18.07 6.36
C ASP A 381 -3.24 -17.26 6.03
N MET A 382 -3.24 -16.65 4.84
CA MET A 382 -2.23 -15.70 4.39
C MET A 382 -2.65 -14.29 4.81
N GLY A 383 -2.65 -14.02 6.12
CA GLY A 383 -3.10 -12.76 6.72
C GLY A 383 -4.43 -12.88 7.45
N ASN A 384 -5.33 -11.91 7.25
CA ASN A 384 -6.68 -11.83 7.80
C ASN A 384 -7.71 -11.83 6.64
N PRO A 385 -8.19 -13.02 6.21
CA PRO A 385 -9.13 -13.14 5.11
C PRO A 385 -10.51 -12.52 5.39
N GLU A 386 -10.92 -12.41 6.65
CA GLU A 386 -12.18 -11.79 7.06
C GLU A 386 -12.17 -10.27 6.85
N LYS A 387 -11.04 -9.63 7.17
CA LYS A 387 -10.83 -8.21 6.90
C LYS A 387 -10.85 -7.95 5.40
N ALA A 388 -10.10 -8.73 4.62
CA ALA A 388 -10.07 -8.56 3.18
C ALA A 388 -11.45 -8.74 2.55
N TYR A 389 -12.24 -9.73 3.00
CA TYR A 389 -13.63 -9.88 2.61
C TYR A 389 -14.44 -8.62 2.90
N THR A 390 -14.39 -8.13 4.14
CA THR A 390 -15.18 -6.99 4.60
C THR A 390 -14.86 -5.73 3.80
N GLU A 391 -13.58 -5.40 3.63
CA GLU A 391 -13.16 -4.19 2.92
C GLU A 391 -13.45 -4.26 1.41
N LEU A 392 -13.21 -5.41 0.78
CA LEU A 392 -13.38 -5.55 -0.67
C LEU A 392 -14.85 -5.78 -1.08
N THR A 393 -15.74 -6.14 -0.17
CA THR A 393 -17.19 -6.29 -0.44
C THR A 393 -18.04 -5.09 -0.03
N LYS A 394 -17.47 -4.16 0.74
CA LYS A 394 -18.16 -2.95 1.19
C LYS A 394 -18.72 -2.17 0.00
N ASP A 395 -20.00 -1.77 0.10
CA ASP A 395 -20.65 -0.94 -0.93
C ASP A 395 -20.28 0.54 -0.73
N GLU A 396 -19.00 0.82 -0.91
CA GLU A 396 -18.46 2.18 -0.98
C GLU A 396 -18.14 2.50 -2.44
N ARG A 397 -18.58 3.66 -2.91
CA ARG A 397 -18.32 4.12 -4.29
C ARG A 397 -17.66 5.49 -4.23
N PRO A 398 -16.39 5.61 -4.66
CA PRO A 398 -15.57 4.58 -5.31
C PRO A 398 -15.05 3.51 -4.34
N GLY A 399 -15.01 2.25 -4.78
CA GLY A 399 -14.54 1.10 -4.00
C GLY A 399 -14.60 -0.19 -4.81
N PHE A 400 -13.89 -1.23 -4.37
CA PHE A 400 -13.84 -2.51 -5.10
C PHE A 400 -15.20 -3.20 -5.14
N SER A 401 -15.98 -3.15 -4.07
CA SER A 401 -17.38 -3.60 -4.01
C SER A 401 -17.65 -4.91 -4.77
N ALA A 402 -16.94 -5.97 -4.39
CA ALA A 402 -17.07 -7.29 -5.01
C ALA A 402 -18.52 -7.77 -4.97
N GLN A 403 -19.15 -7.87 -6.16
CA GLN A 403 -20.52 -8.32 -6.28
C GLN A 403 -20.61 -9.86 -6.20
N LEU A 404 -21.58 -10.35 -5.42
CA LEU A 404 -21.81 -11.78 -5.15
C LEU A 404 -22.74 -12.41 -6.19
N GLY A 405 -22.30 -12.41 -7.45
CA GLY A 405 -23.10 -12.82 -8.62
C GLY A 405 -23.37 -14.32 -8.76
N GLY A 406 -22.80 -15.16 -7.90
CA GLY A 406 -22.89 -16.61 -7.97
C GLY A 406 -22.02 -17.22 -9.07
N ILE A 407 -22.39 -18.44 -9.49
CA ILE A 407 -21.67 -19.21 -10.51
C ILE A 407 -22.68 -19.84 -11.46
N PHE A 408 -22.26 -20.03 -12.71
CA PHE A 408 -22.91 -20.94 -13.65
C PHE A 408 -21.98 -22.13 -13.95
N SER A 409 -22.47 -23.36 -13.78
CA SER A 409 -21.76 -24.57 -14.17
C SER A 409 -22.56 -25.30 -15.26
N PRO A 410 -21.92 -25.73 -16.36
CA PRO A 410 -22.56 -26.62 -17.32
C PRO A 410 -23.10 -27.88 -16.62
N GLY A 411 -24.39 -28.17 -16.79
CA GLY A 411 -25.07 -29.32 -16.16
C GLY A 411 -25.80 -29.00 -14.86
N GLU A 412 -25.22 -28.18 -13.98
CA GLU A 412 -25.81 -27.80 -12.67
C GLU A 412 -26.56 -26.45 -12.72
N LYS A 413 -26.51 -25.74 -13.85
CA LYS A 413 -27.11 -24.41 -14.09
C LYS A 413 -26.50 -23.33 -13.19
N TYR A 414 -27.28 -22.72 -12.30
CA TYR A 414 -26.94 -21.49 -11.57
C TYR A 414 -27.06 -21.71 -10.05
N PHE A 415 -26.07 -21.25 -9.27
CA PHE A 415 -26.05 -21.46 -7.81
C PHE A 415 -25.34 -20.32 -7.06
N ASN A 416 -25.63 -20.21 -5.76
CA ASN A 416 -24.99 -19.30 -4.80
C ASN A 416 -25.08 -17.80 -5.12
N LYS A 417 -26.14 -17.33 -5.80
CA LYS A 417 -26.42 -15.89 -5.94
C LYS A 417 -26.55 -15.24 -4.57
N GLY A 418 -25.89 -14.10 -4.38
CA GLY A 418 -25.87 -13.35 -3.12
C GLY A 418 -25.04 -14.01 -2.02
N LYS A 419 -24.55 -15.23 -2.23
CA LYS A 419 -23.69 -15.95 -1.29
C LYS A 419 -22.23 -15.89 -1.72
N TRP A 420 -21.97 -16.13 -3.01
CA TRP A 420 -20.61 -16.23 -3.53
C TRP A 420 -20.36 -15.18 -4.63
N GLY A 421 -19.25 -14.49 -4.52
CA GLY A 421 -18.63 -13.76 -5.63
C GLY A 421 -17.37 -14.51 -6.05
N VAL A 422 -17.39 -15.16 -7.21
CA VAL A 422 -16.20 -15.88 -7.71
C VAL A 422 -15.62 -15.15 -8.89
N TYR A 423 -14.30 -14.96 -8.87
CA TYR A 423 -13.58 -14.14 -9.82
C TYR A 423 -12.44 -14.91 -10.45
N TRP A 424 -12.35 -14.81 -11.77
CA TRP A 424 -11.28 -15.47 -12.51
C TRP A 424 -9.91 -14.85 -12.27
N SER A 425 -8.89 -15.71 -12.13
CA SER A 425 -7.52 -15.40 -12.49
C SER A 425 -7.21 -15.93 -13.90
N SER A 426 -6.27 -15.31 -14.62
CA SER A 426 -5.72 -15.77 -15.89
C SER A 426 -4.63 -16.85 -15.75
N THR A 427 -4.20 -17.14 -14.51
CA THR A 427 -3.17 -18.13 -14.19
C THR A 427 -3.82 -19.51 -14.01
N VAL A 428 -3.48 -20.43 -14.91
CA VAL A 428 -3.85 -21.86 -14.80
C VAL A 428 -3.12 -22.52 -13.63
N THR A 429 -3.69 -23.60 -13.09
CA THR A 429 -3.03 -24.35 -12.02
C THR A 429 -1.99 -25.30 -12.60
N GLU A 430 -0.89 -25.54 -11.88
CA GLU A 430 0.27 -26.30 -12.38
C GLU A 430 -0.02 -27.80 -12.59
N HIS A 431 -1.09 -28.32 -12.00
CA HIS A 431 -1.39 -29.76 -11.96
C HIS A 431 -2.74 -30.14 -12.58
N LEU A 432 -3.58 -29.16 -12.95
CA LEU A 432 -4.89 -29.40 -13.53
C LEU A 432 -5.09 -28.48 -14.74
N SER A 433 -4.84 -29.01 -15.94
CA SER A 433 -4.90 -28.25 -17.19
C SER A 433 -6.29 -27.70 -17.53
N ASP A 434 -7.33 -28.20 -16.87
CA ASP A 434 -8.73 -27.79 -17.00
C ASP A 434 -9.20 -26.90 -15.84
N HIS A 435 -8.28 -26.44 -14.98
CA HIS A 435 -8.60 -25.54 -13.86
C HIS A 435 -7.77 -24.26 -13.92
N SER A 436 -8.36 -23.20 -13.38
CA SER A 436 -7.68 -21.93 -13.15
C SER A 436 -7.84 -21.52 -11.69
N TRP A 437 -6.86 -20.77 -11.19
CA TRP A 437 -7.02 -20.07 -9.92
C TRP A 437 -8.21 -19.10 -10.00
N SER A 438 -8.88 -18.92 -8.88
CA SER A 438 -10.02 -18.02 -8.72
C SER A 438 -10.10 -17.54 -7.28
N TYR A 439 -10.76 -16.41 -7.08
CA TYR A 439 -10.94 -15.80 -5.76
C TYR A 439 -12.43 -15.81 -5.42
N LEU A 440 -12.76 -16.48 -4.32
CA LEU A 440 -14.10 -16.63 -3.79
C LEU A 440 -14.25 -15.67 -2.60
N PHE A 441 -15.16 -14.72 -2.76
CA PHE A 441 -15.75 -13.96 -1.66
C PHE A 441 -16.93 -14.78 -1.13
N ASP A 442 -16.73 -15.46 0.00
CA ASP A 442 -17.74 -16.31 0.62
C ASP A 442 -18.47 -15.56 1.73
N ASN A 443 -19.72 -15.18 1.47
CA ASN A 443 -20.54 -14.44 2.44
C ASN A 443 -21.00 -15.27 3.63
N ASP A 444 -21.12 -16.59 3.49
CA ASP A 444 -21.52 -17.43 4.63
C ASP A 444 -20.37 -17.55 5.64
N GLN A 445 -19.12 -17.55 5.16
CA GLN A 445 -17.92 -17.56 6.01
C GLN A 445 -17.37 -16.16 6.35
N GLY A 446 -17.76 -15.15 5.58
CA GLY A 446 -17.19 -13.80 5.66
C GLY A 446 -15.71 -13.76 5.31
N LYS A 447 -15.22 -14.61 4.39
CA LYS A 447 -13.79 -14.76 4.06
C LYS A 447 -13.51 -14.61 2.57
N LEU A 448 -12.33 -14.06 2.25
CA LEU A 448 -11.74 -14.14 0.92
C LEU A 448 -10.88 -15.40 0.83
N ILE A 449 -11.18 -16.24 -0.17
CA ILE A 449 -10.60 -17.58 -0.29
C ILE A 449 -10.03 -17.75 -1.70
N ARG A 450 -8.77 -18.17 -1.79
CA ARG A 450 -8.14 -18.57 -3.06
C ARG A 450 -8.50 -20.03 -3.34
N VAL A 451 -9.19 -20.27 -4.45
CA VAL A 451 -9.75 -21.56 -4.85
C VAL A 451 -9.37 -21.94 -6.28
N GLN A 452 -9.58 -23.20 -6.63
CA GLN A 452 -9.45 -23.69 -8.00
C GLN A 452 -10.85 -23.92 -8.59
N LYS A 453 -11.09 -23.53 -9.84
CA LYS A 453 -12.35 -23.78 -10.53
C LYS A 453 -12.13 -24.37 -11.93
N PRO A 454 -12.98 -25.33 -12.36
CA PRO A 454 -12.96 -25.82 -13.73
C PRO A 454 -13.18 -24.66 -14.72
N ILE A 455 -12.35 -24.55 -15.75
CA ILE A 455 -12.41 -23.46 -16.74
C ILE A 455 -13.70 -23.45 -17.57
N SER A 456 -14.46 -24.57 -17.53
CA SER A 456 -15.79 -24.72 -18.13
C SER A 456 -16.89 -24.00 -17.34
N ASN A 457 -16.67 -23.71 -16.06
CA ASN A 457 -17.60 -22.90 -15.28
C ASN A 457 -17.60 -21.45 -15.79
N SER A 458 -18.66 -20.72 -15.48
CA SER A 458 -18.74 -19.29 -15.71
C SER A 458 -18.88 -18.55 -14.40
N VAL A 459 -17.95 -17.61 -14.15
CA VAL A 459 -17.91 -16.78 -12.94
C VAL A 459 -17.68 -15.31 -13.31
N SER A 460 -17.73 -14.42 -12.34
CA SER A 460 -17.57 -12.98 -12.56
C SER A 460 -16.18 -12.62 -13.09
N CYS A 461 -16.12 -11.50 -13.81
CA CYS A 461 -14.87 -10.97 -14.37
C CYS A 461 -14.65 -9.53 -13.90
N ARG A 462 -13.42 -9.24 -13.47
CA ARG A 462 -12.96 -7.90 -13.11
C ARG A 462 -11.60 -7.66 -13.71
N CYS A 463 -11.53 -6.80 -14.72
CA CYS A 463 -10.32 -6.61 -15.50
C CYS A 463 -9.34 -5.67 -14.79
N VAL A 464 -8.07 -5.84 -15.12
CA VAL A 464 -6.96 -5.04 -14.62
C VAL A 464 -6.06 -4.60 -15.78
N ARG A 465 -5.39 -3.47 -15.62
CA ARG A 465 -4.22 -3.09 -16.41
C ARG A 465 -3.16 -2.53 -15.49
N ASP A 466 -1.92 -2.58 -15.92
CA ASP A 466 -0.83 -1.90 -15.23
C ASP A 466 -0.96 -0.38 -15.46
N ASP A 467 -0.61 0.42 -14.45
CA ASP A 467 -0.69 1.90 -14.49
C ASP A 467 0.38 2.53 -15.37
#